data_AF-A0A8H6YJ64-F1
#
_entry.id   AF-A0A8H6YJ64-F1
#
_cell.length_a   1.000
_cell.length_b   1.000
_cell.length_c   1.000
_cell.angle_alpha   90.00
_cell.angle_beta   90.00
_cell.angle_gamma   90.00
#
_symmetry.space_group_name_H-M   'P 1'
#
loop_
_entity.id
_entity.type
_entity.pdbx_description
1 polymer ?
#
loop_
_entity_poly.entity_id
_entity_poly.type
_entity_poly.pdbx_seq_one_letter_code
_entity_poly.pdbx_strand_id
1 'polypeptide(L)'
;MRSRRRKTYIQSVDEDSRVIGGMAPWWRNREECGHRKRRTKRCDGAEGAEKRLLNKGDAGQDYALYRSSNDAKQRACRSAMPPKFLSTYVPLVVFPAISAAALKLIFGSFVASGLDQELRLQCPTALSESMPYRLEYLGLPAVDGTLCALVAFFHLAFTPAVRPLLTYFFSTSIPLLALPALEAVHSGRPAILALPVLLGLAGQMFTVGATLPLYWLLFILSGAAQARPAAEASQSTMISTAHVQAVSFGIIVGAGAPSLFPVWQFIAQMGHLIVRPPPKSGAAANGFGWVQALYVASFIVGSSIHLGTLAAATSWRDVFLPSLEPRVGVAPELKVLDFLQWDCFFGFSSTLLATLWFARTASQALTIALWNVLGSVIVGPGATIAAVALWRESYLHTQISDAAKKSE
;
A
#
# COMPACT_ATOMS: atom_id res chain seq x y z
N MET A 1 37.81 28.84 -44.54
CA MET A 1 37.08 28.97 -43.26
C MET A 1 36.38 27.65 -42.94
N ARG A 2 36.96 26.82 -42.05
CA ARG A 2 36.35 25.55 -41.57
C ARG A 2 36.13 25.67 -40.06
N SER A 3 34.86 25.75 -39.66
CA SER A 3 34.42 25.80 -38.27
C SER A 3 34.50 24.41 -37.64
N ARG A 4 35.43 24.22 -36.69
CA ARG A 4 35.54 23.03 -35.85
C ARG A 4 34.55 23.15 -34.69
N ARG A 5 33.46 22.38 -34.71
CA ARG A 5 32.63 22.12 -33.51
C ARG A 5 33.38 21.18 -32.58
N ARG A 6 33.83 21.67 -31.42
CA ARG A 6 34.25 20.83 -30.29
C ARG A 6 33.00 20.22 -29.65
N LYS A 7 32.95 18.89 -29.58
CA LYS A 7 32.04 18.16 -28.69
C LYS A 7 32.69 18.11 -27.31
N THR A 8 32.10 18.77 -26.35
CA THR A 8 32.48 18.67 -24.94
C THR A 8 31.79 17.44 -24.37
N TYR A 9 32.55 16.40 -24.04
CA TYR A 9 32.09 15.28 -23.23
C TYR A 9 31.99 15.78 -21.78
N ILE A 10 30.77 15.89 -21.26
CA ILE A 10 30.55 16.07 -19.83
C ILE A 10 30.63 14.67 -19.23
N GLN A 11 31.74 14.38 -18.53
CA GLN A 11 31.79 13.26 -17.59
C GLN A 11 30.81 13.59 -16.46
N SER A 12 29.73 12.81 -16.37
CA SER A 12 28.86 12.79 -15.20
C SER A 12 29.68 12.26 -14.02
N VAL A 13 29.84 13.10 -13.01
CA VAL A 13 30.41 12.76 -11.71
C VAL A 13 29.47 11.75 -11.05
N ASP A 14 29.97 10.54 -10.90
CA ASP A 14 29.34 9.42 -10.19
C ASP A 14 29.97 9.41 -8.78
N GLU A 15 29.51 10.30 -7.91
CA GLU A 15 29.98 10.41 -6.53
C GLU A 15 28.80 10.60 -5.56
N ASP A 16 28.88 9.85 -4.47
CA ASP A 16 28.07 9.89 -3.24
C ASP A 16 26.65 9.33 -3.23
N SER A 17 26.58 8.00 -3.05
CA SER A 17 25.48 7.32 -2.34
C SER A 17 25.98 6.36 -1.24
N ARG A 18 27.19 6.57 -0.70
CA ARG A 18 27.76 5.75 0.38
C ARG A 18 27.62 6.40 1.77
N VAL A 19 26.44 6.90 2.14
CA VAL A 19 26.18 7.36 3.52
C VAL A 19 24.75 7.03 3.97
N ILE A 20 24.34 5.76 3.92
CA ILE A 20 23.33 5.17 4.83
C ILE A 20 23.74 3.70 5.05
N GLY A 21 24.83 3.47 5.77
CA GLY A 21 25.26 2.15 6.23
C GLY A 21 24.86 1.96 7.69
N GLY A 22 23.83 1.15 7.96
CA GLY A 22 23.43 0.89 9.36
C GLY A 22 22.15 0.09 9.60
N MET A 23 21.37 -0.26 8.57
CA MET A 23 20.29 -1.25 8.69
C MET A 23 20.57 -2.40 7.74
N ALA A 24 21.15 -3.47 8.26
CA ALA A 24 21.31 -4.73 7.52
C ALA A 24 19.91 -5.26 7.17
N PRO A 25 19.59 -5.49 5.88
CA PRO A 25 18.33 -6.09 5.51
C PRO A 25 18.37 -7.57 5.86
N TRP A 26 17.59 -7.99 6.86
CA TRP A 26 17.38 -9.41 7.22
C TRP A 26 16.92 -10.26 6.02
N TRP A 27 16.31 -9.64 5.00
CA TRP A 27 15.92 -10.30 3.74
C TRP A 27 17.06 -10.48 2.72
N ARG A 28 18.30 -10.02 3.00
CA ARG A 28 19.49 -10.28 2.14
C ARG A 28 20.19 -11.60 2.49
N ASN A 29 19.53 -12.52 3.19
CA ASN A 29 19.91 -13.91 3.14
C ASN A 29 19.31 -14.53 1.89
N ARG A 30 20.21 -14.77 0.92
CA ARG A 30 20.07 -15.73 -0.17
C ARG A 30 19.07 -16.81 0.23
N GLU A 31 18.00 -16.95 -0.54
CA GLU A 31 17.44 -18.26 -0.80
C GLU A 31 18.58 -19.08 -1.41
N GLU A 32 19.39 -19.70 -0.55
CA GLU A 32 20.01 -20.98 -0.85
C GLU A 32 18.85 -21.92 -1.18
N CYS A 33 18.47 -21.92 -2.45
CA CYS A 33 17.83 -23.05 -3.07
C CYS A 33 18.71 -24.25 -2.71
N GLY A 34 18.20 -25.10 -1.82
CA GLY A 34 18.98 -25.97 -0.97
C GLY A 34 20.11 -26.68 -1.70
N HIS A 35 21.33 -26.25 -1.41
CA HIS A 35 22.50 -27.11 -1.47
C HIS A 35 22.38 -28.14 -0.34
N ARG A 36 21.43 -29.05 -0.46
CA ARG A 36 21.45 -30.31 0.28
C ARG A 36 22.58 -31.13 -0.34
N LYS A 37 23.81 -30.87 0.10
CA LYS A 37 24.98 -31.74 -0.06
C LYS A 37 24.69 -33.07 0.66
N ARG A 38 23.80 -33.89 0.10
CA ARG A 38 23.79 -35.33 0.33
C ARG A 38 24.48 -35.96 -0.87
N ARG A 39 25.76 -36.28 -0.65
CA ARG A 39 26.57 -37.27 -1.38
C ARG A 39 25.97 -37.76 -2.71
N THR A 40 26.26 -37.05 -3.79
CA THR A 40 26.40 -37.65 -5.12
C THR A 40 27.82 -37.37 -5.60
N LYS A 41 28.74 -38.27 -5.24
CA LYS A 41 29.99 -38.48 -5.98
C LYS A 41 29.59 -38.93 -7.40
N ARG A 42 29.50 -37.99 -8.34
CA ARG A 42 29.52 -38.13 -9.81
C ARG A 42 28.85 -36.91 -10.40
N CYS A 43 29.61 -35.84 -10.63
CA CYS A 43 29.32 -34.81 -11.65
C CYS A 43 30.49 -33.83 -11.85
N ASP A 44 31.72 -34.13 -11.42
CA ASP A 44 32.90 -33.29 -11.70
C ASP A 44 33.49 -33.51 -13.11
N GLY A 45 32.65 -33.94 -14.07
CA GLY A 45 33.07 -34.26 -15.44
C GLY A 45 32.55 -33.32 -16.52
N ALA A 46 31.72 -32.32 -16.19
CA ALA A 46 31.00 -31.54 -17.20
C ALA A 46 31.61 -30.18 -17.54
N GLU A 47 32.39 -29.56 -16.65
CA GLU A 47 33.03 -28.25 -16.93
C GLU A 47 34.19 -28.33 -17.93
N GLY A 48 34.72 -29.53 -18.18
CA GLY A 48 35.76 -29.75 -19.20
C GLY A 48 35.24 -29.96 -20.63
N ALA A 49 33.94 -30.20 -20.81
CA ALA A 49 33.34 -30.51 -22.11
C ALA A 49 32.82 -29.26 -22.86
N GLU A 50 32.52 -28.18 -22.14
CA GLU A 50 31.93 -26.95 -22.70
C GLU A 50 32.90 -26.18 -23.61
N LYS A 51 34.21 -26.29 -23.39
CA LYS A 51 35.23 -25.67 -24.26
C LYS A 51 35.63 -26.46 -25.50
N ARG A 52 35.15 -27.71 -25.67
CA ARG A 52 35.48 -28.54 -26.86
C ARG A 52 34.37 -28.64 -27.91
N LEU A 53 33.16 -28.16 -27.62
CA LEU A 53 32.03 -28.31 -28.55
C LEU A 53 31.72 -27.05 -29.38
N LEU A 54 32.37 -25.92 -29.12
CA LEU A 54 32.23 -24.69 -29.91
C LEU A 54 32.91 -24.73 -31.29
N ASN A 55 33.38 -25.89 -31.76
CA ASN A 55 34.12 -25.99 -33.02
C ASN A 55 33.58 -27.05 -34.01
N LYS A 56 32.34 -27.53 -33.83
CA LYS A 56 31.68 -28.41 -34.81
C LYS A 56 30.27 -27.92 -35.12
N GLY A 57 29.99 -27.78 -36.41
CA GLY A 57 28.80 -27.14 -36.98
C GLY A 57 27.47 -27.86 -36.84
N ASP A 58 27.16 -28.42 -35.67
CA ASP A 58 25.85 -29.04 -35.35
C ASP A 58 25.08 -28.21 -34.30
N ALA A 59 24.95 -26.90 -34.55
CA ALA A 59 24.33 -25.94 -33.63
C ALA A 59 22.81 -26.14 -33.41
N GLY A 60 22.15 -27.06 -34.13
CA GLY A 60 20.70 -27.25 -34.07
C GLY A 60 20.21 -28.13 -32.92
N GLN A 61 20.98 -29.14 -32.49
CA GLN A 61 20.50 -30.18 -31.56
C GLN A 61 20.69 -29.78 -30.08
N ASP A 62 21.76 -29.06 -29.76
CA ASP A 62 22.06 -28.61 -28.39
C ASP A 62 21.14 -27.48 -27.91
N TYR A 63 20.66 -26.63 -28.82
CA TYR A 63 19.70 -25.57 -28.48
C TYR A 63 18.34 -26.14 -28.03
N ALA A 64 17.92 -27.27 -28.58
CA ALA A 64 16.68 -27.95 -28.20
C ALA A 64 16.75 -28.54 -26.78
N LEU A 65 17.90 -29.11 -26.40
CA LEU A 65 18.13 -29.65 -25.05
C LEU A 65 18.20 -28.52 -24.00
N TYR A 66 18.85 -27.40 -24.34
CA TYR A 66 18.88 -26.22 -23.46
C TYR A 66 17.47 -25.64 -23.22
N ARG A 67 16.67 -25.53 -24.29
CA ARG A 67 15.27 -25.06 -24.20
C ARG A 67 14.40 -25.99 -23.37
N SER A 68 14.54 -27.30 -23.57
CA SER A 68 13.82 -28.34 -22.81
C SER A 68 14.09 -28.27 -21.30
N SER A 69 15.35 -28.08 -20.90
CA SER A 69 15.75 -27.98 -19.49
C SER A 69 15.18 -26.73 -18.80
N ASN A 70 15.19 -25.58 -19.48
CA ASN A 70 14.59 -24.35 -18.96
C ASN A 70 13.06 -24.45 -18.88
N ASP A 71 12.41 -25.10 -19.85
CA ASP A 71 10.96 -25.32 -19.83
C ASP A 71 10.54 -26.27 -18.69
N ALA A 72 11.36 -27.26 -18.34
CA ALA A 72 11.11 -28.15 -17.20
C ALA A 72 11.21 -27.40 -15.86
N LYS A 73 12.23 -26.54 -15.69
CA LYS A 73 12.35 -25.68 -14.50
C LYS A 73 11.21 -24.66 -14.41
N GLN A 74 10.83 -24.03 -15.51
CA GLN A 74 9.68 -23.11 -15.53
C GLN A 74 8.38 -23.83 -15.22
N ARG A 75 8.17 -25.06 -15.72
CA ARG A 75 6.99 -25.87 -15.39
C ARG A 75 6.95 -26.25 -13.91
N ALA A 76 8.07 -26.66 -13.33
CA ALA A 76 8.16 -26.95 -11.89
C ALA A 76 7.89 -25.71 -11.02
N CYS A 77 8.34 -24.53 -11.45
CA CYS A 77 8.01 -23.27 -10.77
C CYS A 77 6.53 -22.88 -10.95
N ARG A 78 5.91 -23.15 -12.11
CA ARG A 78 4.47 -22.88 -12.32
C ARG A 78 3.58 -23.79 -11.49
N SER A 79 3.99 -25.03 -11.19
CA SER A 79 3.25 -25.91 -10.27
C SER A 79 3.30 -25.48 -8.81
N ALA A 80 4.14 -24.50 -8.45
CA ALA A 80 4.20 -23.93 -7.10
C ALA A 80 3.31 -22.67 -6.93
N MET A 81 2.64 -22.22 -8.01
CA MET A 81 1.65 -21.15 -7.85
C MET A 81 0.45 -21.67 -7.05
N PRO A 82 -0.10 -20.85 -6.14
CA PRO A 82 -1.34 -21.21 -5.46
C PRO A 82 -2.39 -21.52 -6.53
N PRO A 83 -3.20 -22.57 -6.34
CA PRO A 83 -4.26 -22.90 -7.29
C PRO A 83 -5.11 -21.66 -7.54
N LYS A 84 -5.51 -21.42 -8.80
CA LYS A 84 -6.36 -20.27 -9.21
C LYS A 84 -7.56 -20.04 -8.28
N PHE A 85 -8.01 -21.12 -7.64
CA PHE A 85 -8.99 -21.09 -6.57
C PHE A 85 -8.67 -20.05 -5.47
N LEU A 86 -7.46 -20.08 -4.90
CA LEU A 86 -7.03 -19.20 -3.80
C LEU A 86 -6.84 -17.75 -4.25
N SER A 87 -6.36 -17.52 -5.47
CA SER A 87 -6.10 -16.16 -5.96
C SER A 87 -7.36 -15.39 -6.35
N THR A 88 -8.44 -16.10 -6.70
CA THR A 88 -9.65 -15.47 -7.25
C THR A 88 -10.87 -15.62 -6.35
N TYR A 89 -11.16 -16.83 -5.86
CA TYR A 89 -12.40 -17.09 -5.13
C TYR A 89 -12.32 -16.69 -3.65
N VAL A 90 -11.16 -16.88 -3.02
CA VAL A 90 -10.99 -16.48 -1.62
C VAL A 90 -11.19 -14.97 -1.44
N PRO A 91 -10.57 -14.07 -2.24
CA PRO A 91 -10.84 -12.63 -2.15
C PRO A 91 -12.33 -12.29 -2.34
N LEU A 92 -12.98 -12.91 -3.34
CA LEU A 92 -14.40 -12.67 -3.67
C LEU A 92 -15.36 -12.97 -2.52
N VAL A 93 -14.99 -13.87 -1.62
CA VAL A 93 -15.79 -14.17 -0.43
C VAL A 93 -15.34 -13.31 0.75
N VAL A 94 -14.04 -13.28 1.00
CA VAL A 94 -13.48 -12.72 2.24
C VAL A 94 -13.62 -11.20 2.30
N PHE A 95 -13.24 -10.47 1.25
CA PHE A 95 -13.25 -9.00 1.31
C PHE A 95 -14.65 -8.38 1.34
N PRO A 96 -15.64 -8.88 0.56
CA PRO A 96 -17.03 -8.45 0.73
C PRO A 96 -17.60 -8.79 2.09
N ALA A 97 -17.28 -9.97 2.65
CA ALA A 97 -17.71 -10.34 4.00
C ALA A 97 -17.12 -9.39 5.06
N ILE A 98 -15.84 -9.02 4.94
CA ILE A 98 -15.20 -8.03 5.82
C ILE A 98 -15.86 -6.65 5.66
N SER A 99 -16.13 -6.20 4.43
CA SER A 99 -16.81 -4.92 4.20
C SER A 99 -18.22 -4.90 4.80
N ALA A 100 -18.99 -5.98 4.60
CA ALA A 100 -20.33 -6.11 5.19
C ALA A 100 -20.28 -6.16 6.73
N ALA A 101 -19.30 -6.87 7.30
CA ALA A 101 -19.09 -6.90 8.74
C ALA A 101 -18.70 -5.51 9.28
N ALA A 102 -17.82 -4.79 8.58
CA ALA A 102 -17.42 -3.43 8.92
C ALA A 102 -18.63 -2.48 8.91
N LEU A 103 -19.44 -2.48 7.84
CA LEU A 103 -20.67 -1.69 7.78
C LEU A 103 -21.62 -2.03 8.93
N LYS A 104 -21.85 -3.31 9.19
CA LYS A 104 -22.73 -3.76 10.27
C LYS A 104 -22.23 -3.33 11.65
N LEU A 105 -20.94 -3.46 11.94
CA LEU A 105 -20.40 -3.19 13.27
C LEU A 105 -20.19 -1.69 13.51
N ILE A 106 -19.63 -0.98 12.53
CA ILE A 106 -19.41 0.47 12.61
C ILE A 106 -20.76 1.20 12.70
N PHE A 107 -21.65 1.02 11.71
CA PHE A 107 -22.93 1.73 11.70
C PHE A 107 -23.95 1.11 12.65
N GLY A 108 -23.87 -0.19 12.94
CA GLY A 108 -24.69 -0.82 13.95
C GLY A 108 -24.37 -0.29 15.36
N SER A 109 -23.09 -0.17 15.73
CA SER A 109 -22.69 0.44 17.02
C SER A 109 -23.05 1.93 17.05
N PHE A 110 -22.85 2.65 15.94
CA PHE A 110 -23.24 4.06 15.79
C PHE A 110 -24.72 4.30 16.11
N VAL A 111 -25.62 3.51 15.51
CA VAL A 111 -27.07 3.62 15.75
C VAL A 111 -27.46 3.07 17.12
N ALA A 112 -26.92 1.91 17.52
CA ALA A 112 -27.29 1.26 18.78
C ALA A 112 -26.83 2.05 20.02
N SER A 113 -25.73 2.81 19.92
CA SER A 113 -25.26 3.72 20.98
C SER A 113 -26.07 5.01 21.08
N GLY A 114 -26.96 5.29 20.10
CA GLY A 114 -27.74 6.53 19.99
C GLY A 114 -26.92 7.74 19.52
N LEU A 115 -25.70 7.54 19.02
CA LEU A 115 -24.87 8.65 18.53
C LEU A 115 -25.50 9.33 17.31
N ASP A 116 -26.21 8.58 16.45
CA ASP A 116 -26.94 9.13 15.31
C ASP A 116 -28.02 10.14 15.76
N GLN A 117 -28.73 9.83 16.84
CA GLN A 117 -29.75 10.70 17.42
C GLN A 117 -29.12 11.94 18.05
N GLU A 118 -28.03 11.77 18.80
CA GLU A 118 -27.30 12.89 19.42
C GLU A 118 -26.77 13.87 18.37
N LEU A 119 -26.22 13.37 17.26
CA LEU A 119 -25.75 14.23 16.15
C LEU A 119 -26.91 14.93 15.44
N ARG A 120 -28.05 14.26 15.26
CA ARG A 120 -29.26 14.89 14.70
C ARG A 120 -29.81 16.00 15.58
N LEU A 121 -29.76 15.84 16.91
CA LEU A 121 -30.17 16.87 17.86
C LEU A 121 -29.25 18.11 17.80
N GLN A 122 -27.97 17.91 17.48
CA GLN A 122 -27.02 19.01 17.25
C GLN A 122 -27.20 19.69 15.87
N CYS A 123 -27.99 19.09 14.98
CA CYS A 123 -28.19 19.52 13.60
C CYS A 123 -29.68 19.53 13.20
N PRO A 124 -30.54 20.33 13.88
CA PRO A 124 -31.96 20.41 13.57
C PRO A 124 -32.19 20.97 12.17
N THR A 125 -33.36 20.75 11.59
CA THR A 125 -33.74 21.21 10.25
C THR A 125 -34.09 22.70 10.21
N ALA A 126 -34.56 23.31 11.30
CA ALA A 126 -34.79 24.75 11.42
C ALA A 126 -33.54 25.49 11.91
N LEU A 127 -33.11 26.54 11.19
CA LEU A 127 -31.94 27.34 11.58
C LEU A 127 -32.30 28.12 12.84
N SER A 128 -31.60 27.89 13.94
CA SER A 128 -31.59 28.81 15.08
C SER A 128 -30.19 29.40 15.20
N GLU A 129 -30.09 30.69 15.51
CA GLU A 129 -28.82 31.42 15.69
C GLU A 129 -27.92 30.81 16.78
N SER A 130 -28.47 29.94 17.63
CA SER A 130 -27.81 29.32 18.77
C SER A 130 -26.96 28.08 18.44
N MET A 131 -26.83 27.66 17.17
CA MET A 131 -26.23 26.37 16.80
C MET A 131 -24.84 26.53 16.14
N PRO A 132 -23.72 26.26 16.85
CA PRO A 132 -22.38 26.60 16.38
C PRO A 132 -21.89 25.77 15.18
N TYR A 133 -22.51 24.61 14.91
CA TYR A 133 -22.08 23.69 13.84
C TYR A 133 -22.86 23.84 12.53
N ARG A 134 -23.97 24.61 12.54
CA ARG A 134 -24.84 24.71 11.37
C ARG A 134 -24.50 25.95 10.56
N LEU A 135 -23.71 25.75 9.51
CA LEU A 135 -23.46 26.74 8.46
C LEU A 135 -24.39 26.45 7.27
N GLU A 136 -24.83 27.50 6.57
CA GLU A 136 -25.48 27.36 5.27
C GLU A 136 -24.37 27.10 4.23
N TYR A 137 -24.16 25.83 3.86
CA TYR A 137 -23.10 25.46 2.93
C TYR A 137 -23.56 25.64 1.48
N LEU A 138 -24.65 24.95 1.10
CA LEU A 138 -25.22 25.00 -0.25
C LEU A 138 -26.68 25.47 -0.27
N GLY A 139 -27.30 25.71 0.89
CA GLY A 139 -28.73 26.07 1.00
C GLY A 139 -29.68 24.91 0.71
N LEU A 140 -29.15 23.67 0.62
CA LEU A 140 -29.94 22.46 0.41
C LEU A 140 -30.08 21.73 1.75
N PRO A 141 -31.28 21.65 2.36
CA PRO A 141 -31.45 21.15 3.73
C PRO A 141 -30.87 19.75 3.98
N ALA A 142 -30.96 18.84 3.01
CA ALA A 142 -30.40 17.50 3.13
C ALA A 142 -28.87 17.48 3.13
N VAL A 143 -28.23 18.31 2.28
CA VAL A 143 -26.78 18.40 2.20
C VAL A 143 -26.22 19.11 3.42
N ASP A 144 -26.82 20.24 3.80
CA ASP A 144 -26.41 21.02 4.96
C ASP A 144 -26.57 20.22 6.27
N GLY A 145 -27.65 19.43 6.40
CA GLY A 145 -27.85 18.54 7.54
C GLY A 145 -26.78 17.44 7.63
N THR A 146 -26.39 16.86 6.48
CA THR A 146 -25.32 15.84 6.42
C THR A 146 -23.96 16.44 6.76
N LEU A 147 -23.64 17.61 6.20
CA LEU A 147 -22.39 18.33 6.49
C LEU A 147 -22.32 18.78 7.95
N CYS A 148 -23.44 19.25 8.53
CA CYS A 148 -23.52 19.58 9.95
C CYS A 148 -23.21 18.35 10.82
N ALA A 149 -23.84 17.20 10.54
CA ALA A 149 -23.59 15.97 11.31
C ALA A 149 -22.12 15.51 11.21
N LEU A 150 -21.53 15.64 10.02
CA LEU A 150 -20.11 15.35 9.79
C LEU A 150 -19.19 16.29 10.59
N VAL A 151 -19.48 17.59 10.58
CA VAL A 151 -18.72 18.59 11.36
C VAL A 151 -18.86 18.34 12.85
N ALA A 152 -20.07 18.07 13.35
CA ALA A 152 -20.31 17.73 14.75
C ALA A 152 -19.57 16.44 15.16
N PHE A 153 -19.60 15.40 14.33
CA PHE A 153 -18.85 14.17 14.54
C PHE A 153 -17.34 14.44 14.66
N PHE A 154 -16.75 15.19 13.73
CA PHE A 154 -15.32 15.50 13.80
C PHE A 154 -14.98 16.43 14.96
N HIS A 155 -15.87 17.36 15.33
CA HIS A 155 -15.68 18.19 16.51
C HIS A 155 -15.54 17.33 17.78
N LEU A 156 -16.41 16.32 17.94
CA LEU A 156 -16.29 15.33 19.00
C LEU A 156 -15.01 14.48 18.87
N ALA A 157 -14.60 14.13 17.65
CA ALA A 157 -13.37 13.38 17.39
C ALA A 157 -12.07 14.15 17.74
N PHE A 158 -12.10 15.48 17.76
CA PHE A 158 -10.96 16.31 18.14
C PHE A 158 -10.88 16.64 19.65
N THR A 159 -11.83 16.14 20.45
CA THR A 159 -11.78 16.23 21.91
C THR A 159 -10.56 15.48 22.48
N PRO A 160 -10.04 15.87 23.65
CA PRO A 160 -8.88 15.22 24.25
C PRO A 160 -9.03 13.71 24.46
N ALA A 161 -10.25 13.20 24.66
CA ALA A 161 -10.52 11.78 24.85
C ALA A 161 -10.27 10.95 23.58
N VAL A 162 -10.57 11.50 22.39
CA VAL A 162 -10.49 10.78 21.11
C VAL A 162 -9.18 11.07 20.37
N ARG A 163 -8.61 12.25 20.59
CA ARG A 163 -7.39 12.74 19.91
C ARG A 163 -6.21 11.75 19.90
N PRO A 164 -5.91 10.97 20.96
CA PRO A 164 -4.84 9.98 20.92
C PRO A 164 -5.03 8.94 19.82
N LEU A 165 -6.24 8.37 19.69
CA LEU A 165 -6.54 7.40 18.63
C LEU A 165 -6.49 8.08 17.25
N LEU A 166 -7.02 9.29 17.13
CA LEU A 166 -7.03 10.00 15.85
C LEU A 166 -5.61 10.32 15.36
N THR A 167 -4.76 10.80 16.27
CA THR A 167 -3.33 11.04 16.02
C THR A 167 -2.62 9.76 15.61
N TYR A 168 -2.88 8.66 16.34
CA TYR A 168 -2.34 7.35 16.03
C TYR A 168 -2.79 6.90 14.64
N PHE A 169 -4.09 6.96 14.34
CA PHE A 169 -4.68 6.48 13.10
C PHE A 169 -4.11 7.23 11.90
N PHE A 170 -4.12 8.57 11.91
CA PHE A 170 -3.57 9.34 10.79
C PHE A 170 -2.07 9.13 10.59
N SER A 171 -1.29 9.12 11.67
CA SER A 171 0.17 9.00 11.57
C SER A 171 0.62 7.61 11.09
N THR A 172 -0.18 6.57 11.39
CA THR A 172 0.11 5.18 10.98
C THR A 172 -0.54 4.78 9.67
N SER A 173 -1.43 5.62 9.10
CA SER A 173 -2.17 5.33 7.86
C SER A 173 -1.46 5.70 6.57
N ILE A 174 -0.29 6.33 6.63
CA ILE A 174 0.49 6.69 5.42
C ILE A 174 0.60 5.53 4.41
N PRO A 175 0.94 4.28 4.79
CA PRO A 175 1.00 3.17 3.83
C PRO A 175 -0.37 2.76 3.29
N LEU A 176 -1.47 2.96 4.02
CA LEU A 176 -2.84 2.74 3.51
C LEU A 176 -3.18 3.69 2.37
N LEU A 177 -2.58 4.89 2.36
CA LEU A 177 -2.79 5.93 1.37
C LEU A 177 -1.78 5.82 0.22
N ALA A 178 -0.51 5.56 0.55
CA ALA A 178 0.59 5.47 -0.39
C ALA A 178 0.44 4.27 -1.34
N LEU A 179 0.01 3.11 -0.83
CA LEU A 179 -0.16 1.90 -1.66
C LEU A 179 -1.16 2.12 -2.82
N PRO A 180 -2.41 2.55 -2.59
CA PRO A 180 -3.34 2.84 -3.68
C PRO A 180 -2.87 3.97 -4.60
N ALA A 181 -2.24 5.01 -4.04
CA ALA A 181 -1.78 6.15 -4.84
C ALA A 181 -0.59 5.78 -5.74
N LEU A 182 0.33 4.95 -5.28
CA LEU A 182 1.44 4.44 -6.08
C LEU A 182 0.97 3.39 -7.11
N GLU A 183 0.01 2.55 -6.75
CA GLU A 183 -0.59 1.63 -7.72
C GLU A 183 -1.30 2.41 -8.84
N ALA A 184 -1.99 3.49 -8.46
CA ALA A 184 -2.62 4.42 -9.38
C ALA A 184 -1.65 5.23 -10.24
N VAL A 185 -0.33 4.97 -10.22
CA VAL A 185 0.60 5.54 -11.20
C VAL A 185 1.28 4.48 -12.07
N HIS A 186 1.12 3.18 -11.79
CA HIS A 186 1.62 2.10 -12.65
C HIS A 186 0.89 2.00 -13.99
N SER A 187 1.63 1.79 -15.08
CA SER A 187 1.03 1.55 -16.41
C SER A 187 0.29 0.21 -16.48
N GLY A 188 -0.81 0.16 -17.25
CA GLY A 188 -1.57 -1.07 -17.49
C GLY A 188 -2.54 -1.48 -16.37
N ARG A 189 -2.74 -0.60 -15.38
CA ARG A 189 -3.75 -0.74 -14.32
C ARG A 189 -5.18 -0.57 -14.88
N PRO A 190 -6.19 -1.23 -14.30
CA PRO A 190 -7.59 -0.99 -14.66
C PRO A 190 -8.03 0.43 -14.24
N ALA A 191 -8.96 1.01 -14.99
CA ALA A 191 -9.43 2.39 -14.77
C ALA A 191 -9.94 2.65 -13.33
N ILE A 192 -10.57 1.66 -12.71
CA ILE A 192 -11.08 1.78 -11.33
C ILE A 192 -9.96 1.95 -10.29
N LEU A 193 -8.79 1.36 -10.52
CA LEU A 193 -7.61 1.52 -9.64
C LEU A 193 -6.79 2.77 -9.99
N ALA A 194 -7.11 3.44 -11.11
CA ALA A 194 -6.41 4.64 -11.53
C ALA A 194 -6.88 5.91 -10.81
N LEU A 195 -7.98 5.84 -10.07
CA LEU A 195 -8.62 7.00 -9.42
C LEU A 195 -8.70 6.81 -7.89
N PRO A 196 -7.56 6.89 -7.17
CA PRO A 196 -7.52 6.69 -5.72
C PRO A 196 -8.33 7.77 -4.97
N VAL A 197 -8.60 8.92 -5.60
CA VAL A 197 -9.51 9.94 -5.07
C VAL A 197 -10.93 9.41 -4.89
N LEU A 198 -11.45 8.56 -5.79
CA LEU A 198 -12.78 7.98 -5.66
C LEU A 198 -12.85 7.01 -4.48
N LEU A 199 -11.77 6.25 -4.26
CA LEU A 199 -11.65 5.40 -3.08
C LEU A 199 -11.63 6.23 -1.80
N GLY A 200 -10.84 7.30 -1.77
CA GLY A 200 -10.78 8.19 -0.60
C GLY A 200 -12.13 8.85 -0.32
N LEU A 201 -12.83 9.34 -1.35
CA LEU A 201 -14.18 9.91 -1.21
C LEU A 201 -15.19 8.87 -0.73
N ALA A 202 -15.14 7.64 -1.25
CA ALA A 202 -15.96 6.55 -0.73
C ALA A 202 -15.63 6.26 0.74
N GLY A 203 -14.34 6.28 1.11
CA GLY A 203 -13.89 6.09 2.48
C GLY A 203 -14.37 7.18 3.43
N GLN A 204 -14.49 8.43 2.97
CA GLN A 204 -15.09 9.52 3.73
C GLN A 204 -16.63 9.41 3.84
N MET A 205 -17.30 8.92 2.79
CA MET A 205 -18.76 8.77 2.79
C MET A 205 -19.24 7.57 3.62
N PHE A 206 -18.52 6.46 3.56
CA PHE A 206 -18.84 5.25 4.31
C PHE A 206 -17.93 5.18 5.54
N THR A 207 -16.77 4.57 5.40
CA THR A 207 -15.64 4.58 6.33
C THR A 207 -14.44 3.96 5.62
N VAL A 208 -13.21 4.19 6.09
CA VAL A 208 -12.02 3.54 5.52
C VAL A 208 -12.11 2.02 5.69
N GLY A 209 -12.52 1.55 6.84
CA GLY A 209 -12.66 0.13 7.18
C GLY A 209 -13.71 -0.62 6.37
N ALA A 210 -14.77 0.06 5.90
CA ALA A 210 -15.74 -0.56 4.99
C ALA A 210 -15.26 -0.55 3.53
N THR A 211 -14.58 0.51 3.10
CA THR A 211 -14.19 0.73 1.70
C THR A 211 -12.90 0.03 1.29
N LEU A 212 -11.91 0.00 2.18
CA LEU A 212 -10.59 -0.55 1.88
C LEU A 212 -10.61 -2.06 1.57
N PRO A 213 -11.43 -2.91 2.22
CA PRO A 213 -11.61 -4.30 1.79
C PRO A 213 -12.05 -4.42 0.32
N LEU A 214 -12.98 -3.57 -0.12
CA LEU A 214 -13.47 -3.57 -1.51
C LEU A 214 -12.39 -3.12 -2.49
N TYR A 215 -11.58 -2.14 -2.10
CA TYR A 215 -10.38 -1.79 -2.88
C TYR A 215 -9.44 -2.98 -3.02
N TRP A 216 -9.13 -3.69 -1.93
CA TRP A 216 -8.25 -4.85 -1.97
C TRP A 216 -8.80 -5.97 -2.84
N LEU A 217 -10.11 -6.19 -2.82
CA LEU A 217 -10.77 -7.12 -3.74
C LEU A 217 -10.47 -6.76 -5.20
N LEU A 218 -10.74 -5.52 -5.60
CA LEU A 218 -10.52 -5.05 -6.98
C LEU A 218 -9.04 -5.12 -7.36
N PHE A 219 -8.17 -4.71 -6.45
CA PHE A 219 -6.72 -4.77 -6.61
C PHE A 219 -6.24 -6.21 -6.85
N ILE A 220 -6.70 -7.17 -6.05
CA ILE A 220 -6.32 -8.58 -6.20
C ILE A 220 -6.90 -9.18 -7.48
N LEU A 221 -8.19 -8.97 -7.77
CA LEU A 221 -8.85 -9.52 -8.96
C LEU A 221 -8.30 -8.95 -10.27
N SER A 222 -7.79 -7.71 -10.26
CA SER A 222 -7.11 -7.12 -11.42
C SER A 222 -5.75 -7.77 -11.73
N GLY A 223 -5.25 -8.60 -10.82
CA GLY A 223 -3.89 -9.14 -10.86
C GLY A 223 -2.81 -8.17 -10.39
N ALA A 224 -3.13 -6.93 -10.00
CA ALA A 224 -2.14 -5.95 -9.53
C ALA A 224 -1.36 -6.41 -8.28
N ALA A 225 -1.95 -7.28 -7.46
CA ALA A 225 -1.28 -7.86 -6.30
C ALA A 225 -0.07 -8.72 -6.67
N GLN A 226 -0.16 -9.47 -7.76
CA GLN A 226 0.90 -10.33 -8.26
C GLN A 226 1.54 -9.63 -9.47
N ALA A 227 2.78 -9.16 -9.33
CA ALA A 227 3.47 -8.52 -10.45
C ALA A 227 3.27 -9.31 -11.74
N ARG A 228 2.80 -8.63 -12.79
CA ARG A 228 2.66 -9.28 -14.10
C ARG A 228 4.01 -9.87 -14.51
N PRO A 229 4.01 -11.06 -15.15
CA PRO A 229 5.24 -11.69 -15.60
C PRO A 229 6.11 -10.69 -16.39
N ALA A 230 7.42 -10.72 -16.15
CA ALA A 230 8.41 -9.83 -16.77
C ALA A 230 8.33 -9.76 -18.31
N ALA A 231 7.76 -10.79 -18.96
CA ALA A 231 7.55 -10.83 -20.40
C ALA A 231 6.56 -9.77 -20.92
N GLU A 232 5.64 -9.29 -20.06
CA GLU A 232 4.68 -8.22 -20.38
C GLU A 232 5.02 -6.89 -19.66
N ALA A 233 5.98 -6.92 -18.73
CA ALA A 233 6.45 -5.74 -18.02
C ALA A 233 7.34 -4.91 -18.94
N SER A 234 6.72 -4.17 -19.87
CA SER A 234 7.42 -3.13 -20.60
C SER A 234 7.95 -2.08 -19.62
N GLN A 235 9.07 -1.43 -19.95
CA GLN A 235 9.68 -0.35 -19.16
C GLN A 235 8.68 0.73 -18.68
N SER A 236 7.53 0.87 -19.35
CA SER A 236 6.43 1.74 -18.95
C SER A 236 5.83 1.45 -17.57
N THR A 237 6.06 0.27 -16.96
CA THR A 237 5.53 -0.04 -15.62
C THR A 237 6.34 0.61 -14.49
N MET A 238 7.52 1.17 -14.77
CA MET A 238 8.35 1.79 -13.74
C MET A 238 7.74 3.12 -13.26
N ILE A 239 7.61 3.29 -11.95
CA ILE A 239 7.15 4.55 -11.37
C ILE A 239 8.26 5.59 -11.52
N SER A 240 7.94 6.73 -12.14
CA SER A 240 8.92 7.81 -12.27
C SER A 240 9.04 8.62 -10.97
N THR A 241 10.21 9.24 -10.76
CA THR A 241 10.46 10.13 -9.61
C THR A 241 9.38 11.20 -9.43
N ALA A 242 8.93 11.83 -10.52
CA ALA A 242 7.89 12.88 -10.48
C ALA A 242 6.57 12.37 -9.90
N HIS A 243 6.16 11.14 -10.24
CA HIS A 243 4.93 10.56 -9.69
C HIS A 243 5.05 10.27 -8.20
N VAL A 244 6.16 9.70 -7.75
CA VAL A 244 6.36 9.44 -6.31
C VAL A 244 6.40 10.74 -5.51
N GLN A 245 7.09 11.75 -6.03
CA GLN A 245 7.14 13.08 -5.40
C GLN A 245 5.75 13.72 -5.35
N ALA A 246 4.95 13.61 -6.42
CA ALA A 246 3.56 14.08 -6.43
C ALA A 246 2.72 13.36 -5.37
N VAL A 247 2.81 12.02 -5.29
CA VAL A 247 2.07 11.22 -4.31
C VAL A 247 2.41 11.65 -2.89
N SER A 248 3.70 11.74 -2.56
CA SER A 248 4.19 12.19 -1.26
C SER A 248 3.72 13.61 -0.92
N PHE A 249 3.84 14.54 -1.87
CA PHE A 249 3.38 15.92 -1.70
C PHE A 249 1.87 15.98 -1.44
N GLY A 250 1.08 15.22 -2.20
CA GLY A 250 -0.36 15.15 -2.00
C GLY A 250 -0.76 14.58 -0.64
N ILE A 251 -0.08 13.54 -0.15
CA ILE A 251 -0.36 12.99 1.19
C ILE A 251 -0.11 14.05 2.26
N ILE A 252 1.00 14.79 2.16
CA ILE A 252 1.35 15.86 3.11
C ILE A 252 0.30 17.00 3.08
N VAL A 253 -0.07 17.48 1.89
CA VAL A 253 -1.07 18.56 1.76
C VAL A 253 -2.44 18.08 2.24
N GLY A 254 -2.86 16.87 1.85
CA GLY A 254 -4.12 16.27 2.29
C GLY A 254 -4.20 16.17 3.80
N ALA A 255 -3.11 15.76 4.47
CA ALA A 255 -3.07 15.62 5.92
C ALA A 255 -3.31 16.96 6.66
N GLY A 256 -3.00 18.10 6.03
CA GLY A 256 -3.31 19.42 6.57
C GLY A 256 -4.80 19.81 6.48
N ALA A 257 -5.61 19.11 5.69
CA ALA A 257 -7.02 19.42 5.44
C ALA A 257 -7.91 18.15 5.51
N PRO A 258 -8.07 17.55 6.71
CA PRO A 258 -8.66 16.22 6.88
C PRO A 258 -10.10 16.09 6.35
N SER A 259 -10.92 17.14 6.45
CA SER A 259 -12.34 17.12 6.06
C SER A 259 -12.55 16.79 4.57
N LEU A 260 -11.60 17.16 3.70
CA LEU A 260 -11.63 16.86 2.26
C LEU A 260 -10.30 16.24 1.82
N PHE A 261 -9.71 15.41 2.68
CA PHE A 261 -8.39 14.83 2.50
C PHE A 261 -8.14 14.27 1.07
N PRO A 262 -9.01 13.41 0.49
CA PRO A 262 -8.78 12.83 -0.83
C PRO A 262 -8.77 13.87 -1.95
N VAL A 263 -9.61 14.90 -1.83
CA VAL A 263 -9.73 15.98 -2.82
C VAL A 263 -8.47 16.84 -2.79
N TRP A 264 -8.04 17.27 -1.60
CA TRP A 264 -6.82 18.06 -1.44
C TRP A 264 -5.57 17.29 -1.84
N GLN A 265 -5.50 16.00 -1.49
CA GLN A 265 -4.42 15.12 -1.95
C GLN A 265 -4.36 15.05 -3.48
N PHE A 266 -5.51 14.85 -4.14
CA PHE A 266 -5.58 14.78 -5.60
C PHE A 266 -5.20 16.10 -6.27
N ILE A 267 -5.74 17.23 -5.81
CA ILE A 267 -5.42 18.57 -6.34
C ILE A 267 -3.92 18.85 -6.20
N ALA A 268 -3.34 18.56 -5.03
CA ALA A 268 -1.91 18.76 -4.79
C ALA A 268 -1.04 17.85 -5.67
N GLN A 269 -1.42 16.57 -5.86
CA GLN A 269 -0.76 15.66 -6.78
C GLN A 269 -0.77 16.20 -8.21
N MET A 270 -1.94 16.61 -8.71
CA MET A 270 -2.08 17.15 -10.06
C MET A 270 -1.30 18.45 -10.22
N GLY A 271 -1.38 19.36 -9.25
CA GLY A 271 -0.60 20.60 -9.22
C GLY A 271 0.90 20.34 -9.27
N HIS A 272 1.39 19.34 -8.51
CA HIS A 272 2.79 18.94 -8.55
C HIS A 272 3.21 18.44 -9.93
N LEU A 273 2.40 17.59 -10.56
CA LEU A 273 2.69 17.03 -11.89
C LEU A 273 2.62 18.07 -13.02
N ILE A 274 1.84 19.14 -12.86
CA ILE A 274 1.83 20.28 -13.79
C ILE A 274 3.17 21.03 -13.71
N VAL A 275 3.71 21.24 -12.50
CA VAL A 275 4.98 21.94 -12.30
C VAL A 275 6.19 21.06 -12.63
N ARG A 276 6.09 19.75 -12.36
CA ARG A 276 7.15 18.76 -12.59
C ARG A 276 6.59 17.55 -13.34
N PRO A 277 6.36 17.67 -14.66
CA PRO A 277 5.84 16.57 -15.45
C PRO A 277 6.85 15.41 -15.51
N PRO A 278 6.38 14.16 -15.60
CA PRO A 278 7.26 13.03 -15.83
C PRO A 278 7.98 13.19 -17.18
N PRO A 279 9.27 12.79 -17.29
CA PRO A 279 10.01 12.87 -18.55
C PRO A 279 9.31 12.05 -19.65
N LYS A 280 9.22 12.63 -20.85
CA LYS A 280 8.54 12.01 -22.02
C LYS A 280 9.38 10.90 -22.67
N SER A 281 10.70 10.93 -22.52
CA SER A 281 11.61 9.94 -23.09
C SER A 281 11.71 8.72 -22.17
N GLY A 282 11.78 7.52 -22.77
CA GLY A 282 11.84 6.22 -22.07
C GLY A 282 12.99 6.04 -21.08
N ALA A 283 13.92 7.01 -20.98
CA ALA A 283 14.87 7.15 -19.88
C ALA A 283 14.20 7.81 -18.66
N ALA A 284 13.04 7.31 -18.25
CA ALA A 284 12.36 7.82 -17.07
C ALA A 284 13.28 7.62 -15.86
N ALA A 285 13.58 8.71 -15.15
CA ALA A 285 14.32 8.63 -13.90
C ALA A 285 13.59 7.67 -12.96
N ASN A 286 14.27 6.58 -12.61
CA ASN A 286 13.76 5.52 -11.77
C ASN A 286 13.33 6.10 -10.41
N GLY A 287 12.02 6.12 -10.14
CA GLY A 287 11.46 6.65 -8.90
C GLY A 287 11.62 5.73 -7.69
N PHE A 288 12.18 4.53 -7.87
CA PHE A 288 12.26 3.52 -6.82
C PHE A 288 12.96 4.03 -5.54
N GLY A 289 14.04 4.81 -5.64
CA GLY A 289 14.70 5.38 -4.46
C GLY A 289 13.76 6.26 -3.62
N TRP A 290 12.86 7.00 -4.26
CA TRP A 290 11.83 7.78 -3.58
C TRP A 290 10.72 6.91 -2.97
N VAL A 291 10.35 5.81 -3.62
CA VAL A 291 9.41 4.84 -3.06
C VAL A 291 9.99 4.22 -1.78
N GLN A 292 11.28 3.87 -1.80
CA GLN A 292 11.99 3.38 -0.62
C GLN A 292 11.99 4.41 0.50
N ALA A 293 12.34 5.66 0.19
CA ALA A 293 12.34 6.75 1.17
C ALA A 293 10.95 6.96 1.81
N LEU A 294 9.89 6.95 1.00
CA LEU A 294 8.51 7.08 1.48
C LEU A 294 8.12 5.97 2.45
N TYR A 295 8.36 4.70 2.11
CA TYR A 295 7.99 3.58 2.98
C TYR A 295 8.89 3.45 4.21
N VAL A 296 10.20 3.75 4.10
CA VAL A 296 11.10 3.80 5.27
C VAL A 296 10.68 4.91 6.23
N ALA A 297 10.38 6.11 5.73
CA ALA A 297 9.87 7.19 6.56
C ALA A 297 8.53 6.82 7.22
N SER A 298 7.62 6.19 6.46
CA SER A 298 6.34 5.69 6.98
C SER A 298 6.53 4.64 8.07
N PHE A 299 7.51 3.73 7.91
CA PHE A 299 7.87 2.74 8.91
C PHE A 299 8.38 3.40 10.20
N ILE A 300 9.31 4.35 10.08
CA ILE A 300 9.90 5.06 11.23
C ILE A 300 8.82 5.85 11.98
N VAL A 301 8.03 6.66 11.27
CA VAL A 301 6.95 7.45 11.87
C VAL A 301 5.90 6.54 12.51
N GLY A 302 5.42 5.54 11.77
CA GLY A 302 4.38 4.63 12.24
C GLY A 302 4.81 3.83 13.47
N SER A 303 6.03 3.30 13.48
CA SER A 303 6.58 2.56 14.63
C SER A 303 6.84 3.45 15.83
N SER A 304 7.37 4.65 15.62
CA SER A 304 7.63 5.61 16.71
C SER A 304 6.34 6.03 17.40
N ILE A 305 5.30 6.37 16.62
CA ILE A 305 3.98 6.71 17.15
C ILE A 305 3.36 5.52 17.87
N HIS A 306 3.44 4.32 17.30
CA HIS A 306 2.90 3.12 17.94
C HIS A 306 3.55 2.80 19.29
N LEU A 307 4.88 2.78 19.35
CA LEU A 307 5.62 2.55 20.60
C LEU A 307 5.34 3.66 21.62
N GLY A 308 5.26 4.92 21.18
CA GLY A 308 4.90 6.05 22.04
C GLY A 308 3.48 5.91 22.61
N THR A 309 2.51 5.51 21.79
CA THR A 309 1.13 5.25 22.25
C THR A 309 1.09 4.08 23.23
N LEU A 310 1.81 2.98 22.97
CA LEU A 310 1.89 1.85 23.90
C LEU A 310 2.53 2.23 25.23
N ALA A 311 3.59 3.04 25.21
CA ALA A 311 4.27 3.49 26.42
C ALA A 311 3.43 4.45 27.27
N ALA A 312 2.58 5.27 26.63
CA ALA A 312 1.70 6.22 27.31
C ALA A 312 0.36 5.61 27.76
N ALA A 313 -0.06 4.49 27.18
CA ALA A 313 -1.35 3.88 27.47
C ALA A 313 -1.35 3.15 28.82
N THR A 314 -2.33 3.46 29.67
CA THR A 314 -2.62 2.69 30.89
C THR A 314 -3.26 1.33 30.55
N SER A 315 -4.07 1.28 29.49
CA SER A 315 -4.68 0.08 28.92
C SER A 315 -4.65 0.16 27.40
N TRP A 316 -3.86 -0.70 26.76
CA TRP A 316 -3.79 -0.78 25.29
C TRP A 316 -5.11 -1.27 24.68
N ARG A 317 -5.91 -2.04 25.45
CA ARG A 317 -7.24 -2.48 25.03
C ARG A 317 -8.14 -1.28 24.80
N ASP A 318 -8.11 -0.30 25.71
CA ASP A 318 -9.00 0.86 25.65
C ASP A 318 -8.69 1.78 24.48
N VAL A 319 -7.44 1.74 23.98
CA VAL A 319 -6.99 2.53 22.84
C VAL A 319 -7.31 1.82 21.52
N PHE A 320 -7.01 0.52 21.40
CA PHE A 320 -7.01 -0.18 20.11
C PHE A 320 -8.15 -1.15 19.88
N LEU A 321 -8.76 -1.70 20.94
CA LEU A 321 -9.82 -2.69 20.80
C LEU A 321 -11.18 -1.99 20.86
N PRO A 322 -11.96 -2.05 19.78
CA PRO A 322 -13.33 -1.54 19.82
C PRO A 322 -14.17 -2.36 20.81
N SER A 323 -15.22 -1.74 21.35
CA SER A 323 -16.17 -2.44 22.20
C SER A 323 -17.00 -3.41 21.37
N LEU A 324 -17.22 -4.62 21.88
CA LEU A 324 -18.16 -5.58 21.29
C LEU A 324 -19.62 -5.20 21.58
N GLU A 325 -19.85 -4.42 22.63
CA GLU A 325 -21.16 -3.92 23.03
C GLU A 325 -21.26 -2.42 22.71
N PRO A 326 -22.38 -1.95 22.14
CA PRO A 326 -22.60 -0.53 21.91
C PRO A 326 -22.50 0.27 23.21
N ARG A 327 -21.78 1.40 23.17
CA ARG A 327 -21.59 2.25 24.35
C ARG A 327 -22.81 3.14 24.60
N VAL A 328 -23.78 2.63 25.36
CA VAL A 328 -25.01 3.34 25.73
C VAL A 328 -24.82 4.14 27.04
N GLY A 329 -25.39 5.35 27.12
CA GLY A 329 -25.37 6.16 28.35
C GLY A 329 -24.01 6.79 28.71
N VAL A 330 -23.03 6.71 27.82
CA VAL A 330 -21.71 7.37 27.97
C VAL A 330 -21.66 8.70 27.21
N ALA A 331 -20.62 9.49 27.46
CA ALA A 331 -20.38 10.74 26.75
C ALA A 331 -20.25 10.54 25.22
N PRO A 332 -20.78 11.44 24.36
CA PRO A 332 -20.81 11.27 22.91
C PRO A 332 -19.42 11.04 22.28
N GLU A 333 -18.37 11.67 22.80
CA GLU A 333 -17.00 11.51 22.34
C GLU A 333 -16.48 10.07 22.49
N LEU A 334 -16.94 9.32 23.51
CA LEU A 334 -16.56 7.92 23.68
C LEU A 334 -17.28 7.00 22.68
N LYS A 335 -18.44 7.41 22.17
CA LYS A 335 -19.15 6.70 21.08
C LYS A 335 -18.45 6.94 19.75
N VAL A 336 -17.99 8.18 19.52
CA VAL A 336 -17.14 8.53 18.37
C VAL A 336 -15.82 7.77 18.41
N LEU A 337 -15.22 7.62 19.59
CA LEU A 337 -14.03 6.78 19.78
C LEU A 337 -14.30 5.34 19.32
N ASP A 338 -15.39 4.72 19.77
CA ASP A 338 -15.76 3.35 19.40
C ASP A 338 -15.94 3.18 17.89
N PHE A 339 -16.61 4.14 17.24
CA PHE A 339 -16.74 4.19 15.79
C PHE A 339 -15.37 4.19 15.09
N LEU A 340 -14.46 5.08 15.52
CA LEU A 340 -13.13 5.20 14.94
C LEU A 340 -12.24 4.00 15.24
N GLN A 341 -12.43 3.32 16.37
CA GLN A 341 -11.72 2.07 16.70
C GLN A 341 -12.11 0.97 15.72
N TRP A 342 -13.40 0.80 15.45
CA TRP A 342 -13.87 -0.16 14.45
C TRP A 342 -13.37 0.19 13.04
N ASP A 343 -13.41 1.46 12.67
CA ASP A 343 -12.93 1.95 11.36
C ASP A 343 -11.43 1.63 11.17
N CYS A 344 -10.62 2.01 12.16
CA CYS A 344 -9.19 1.73 12.22
C CYS A 344 -8.90 0.21 12.16
N PHE A 345 -9.61 -0.58 12.98
CA PHE A 345 -9.46 -2.03 13.04
C PHE A 345 -9.70 -2.68 11.67
N PHE A 346 -10.82 -2.39 11.02
CA PHE A 346 -11.14 -2.96 9.71
C PHE A 346 -10.22 -2.45 8.60
N GLY A 347 -9.83 -1.17 8.64
CA GLY A 347 -8.89 -0.60 7.67
C GLY A 347 -7.52 -1.30 7.70
N PHE A 348 -6.91 -1.41 8.88
CA PHE A 348 -5.62 -2.06 9.02
C PHE A 348 -5.68 -3.58 8.81
N SER A 349 -6.66 -4.27 9.41
CA SER A 349 -6.75 -5.73 9.32
C SER A 349 -7.00 -6.21 7.90
N SER A 350 -7.88 -5.56 7.15
CA SER A 350 -8.13 -5.89 5.74
C SER A 350 -6.89 -5.67 4.88
N THR A 351 -6.10 -4.63 5.17
CA THR A 351 -4.85 -4.36 4.45
C THR A 351 -3.77 -5.37 4.77
N LEU A 352 -3.55 -5.69 6.05
CA LEU A 352 -2.64 -6.76 6.45
C LEU A 352 -3.04 -8.09 5.81
N LEU A 353 -4.34 -8.40 5.76
CA LEU A 353 -4.81 -9.60 5.08
C LEU A 353 -4.53 -9.55 3.57
N ALA A 354 -4.75 -8.41 2.92
CA ALA A 354 -4.48 -8.21 1.51
C ALA A 354 -2.99 -8.37 1.15
N THR A 355 -2.06 -8.02 2.05
CA THR A 355 -0.63 -8.20 1.78
C THR A 355 -0.22 -9.67 1.60
N LEU A 356 -1.03 -10.64 2.06
CA LEU A 356 -0.80 -12.05 1.77
C LEU A 356 -0.83 -12.36 0.27
N TRP A 357 -1.58 -11.60 -0.53
CA TRP A 357 -1.62 -11.76 -1.99
C TRP A 357 -0.40 -11.15 -2.70
N PHE A 358 0.51 -10.47 -1.98
CA PHE A 358 1.79 -10.05 -2.55
C PHE A 358 2.79 -11.22 -2.64
N ALA A 359 2.54 -12.30 -1.89
CA ALA A 359 3.36 -13.50 -1.92
C ALA A 359 3.19 -14.27 -3.24
N ARG A 360 4.29 -14.86 -3.71
CA ARG A 360 4.32 -15.68 -4.94
C ARG A 360 4.44 -17.16 -4.66
N THR A 361 4.84 -17.51 -3.43
CA THR A 361 4.97 -18.88 -2.95
C THR A 361 4.27 -19.00 -1.59
N ALA A 362 3.86 -20.21 -1.23
CA ALA A 362 3.26 -20.47 0.09
C ALA A 362 4.21 -20.09 1.25
N SER A 363 5.52 -20.28 1.08
CA SER A 363 6.54 -19.89 2.07
C SER A 363 6.60 -18.37 2.27
N GLN A 364 6.52 -17.60 1.19
CA GLN A 364 6.42 -16.13 1.27
C GLN A 364 5.12 -15.71 1.94
N ALA A 365 3.99 -16.36 1.61
CA ALA A 365 2.70 -16.04 2.22
C ALA A 365 2.72 -16.31 3.74
N LEU A 366 3.32 -17.43 4.17
CA LEU A 366 3.50 -17.75 5.58
C LEU A 366 4.44 -16.76 6.28
N THR A 367 5.53 -16.35 5.62
CA THR A 367 6.44 -15.33 6.15
C THR A 367 5.75 -13.99 6.33
N ILE A 368 4.96 -13.55 5.34
CA ILE A 368 4.18 -12.31 5.43
C ILE A 368 3.10 -12.44 6.53
N ALA A 369 2.43 -13.58 6.64
CA ALA A 369 1.44 -13.81 7.70
C ALA A 369 2.07 -13.71 9.10
N LEU A 370 3.22 -14.36 9.30
CA LEU A 370 3.96 -14.30 10.56
C LEU A 370 4.43 -12.87 10.85
N TRP A 371 4.96 -12.17 9.84
CA TRP A 371 5.36 -10.77 9.96
C TRP A 371 4.17 -9.85 10.25
N ASN A 372 3.02 -10.08 9.64
CA ASN A 372 1.82 -9.30 9.89
C ASN A 372 1.37 -9.42 11.34
N VAL A 373 1.45 -10.61 11.94
CA VAL A 373 1.10 -10.83 13.35
C VAL A 373 2.16 -10.21 14.26
N LEU A 374 3.42 -10.60 14.12
CA LEU A 374 4.49 -10.15 15.03
C LEU A 374 4.80 -8.66 14.86
N GLY A 375 4.92 -8.20 13.62
CA GLY A 375 5.16 -6.80 13.29
C GLY A 375 4.05 -5.89 13.80
N SER A 376 2.77 -6.27 13.66
CA SER A 376 1.68 -5.42 14.13
C SER A 376 1.68 -5.23 15.64
N VAL A 377 2.19 -6.20 16.39
CA VAL A 377 2.35 -6.11 17.85
C VAL A 377 3.61 -5.33 18.23
N ILE A 378 4.73 -5.53 17.52
CA ILE A 378 6.03 -4.94 17.89
C ILE A 378 6.18 -3.51 17.39
N VAL A 379 5.88 -3.27 16.10
CA VAL A 379 6.09 -1.99 15.42
C VAL A 379 4.80 -1.32 14.96
N GLY A 380 3.66 -1.96 15.17
CA GLY A 380 2.36 -1.46 14.78
C GLY A 380 1.96 -1.87 13.35
N PRO A 381 0.65 -1.92 13.06
CA PRO A 381 0.12 -2.36 11.77
C PRO A 381 0.55 -1.45 10.62
N GLY A 382 0.59 -0.13 10.81
CA GLY A 382 1.06 0.81 9.79
C GLY A 382 2.50 0.53 9.35
N ALA A 383 3.44 0.48 10.28
CA ALA A 383 4.84 0.18 9.96
C ALA A 383 5.00 -1.21 9.33
N THR A 384 4.25 -2.20 9.81
CA THR A 384 4.22 -3.56 9.26
C THR A 384 3.81 -3.55 7.79
N ILE A 385 2.73 -2.85 7.44
CA ILE A 385 2.28 -2.72 6.05
C ILE A 385 3.32 -1.98 5.21
N ALA A 386 3.94 -0.91 5.71
CA ALA A 386 4.99 -0.18 5.01
C ALA A 386 6.20 -1.09 4.68
N ALA A 387 6.60 -1.96 5.62
CA ALA A 387 7.67 -2.93 5.40
C ALA A 387 7.31 -3.94 4.30
N VAL A 388 6.10 -4.50 4.33
CA VAL A 388 5.65 -5.46 3.32
C VAL A 388 5.48 -4.80 1.94
N ALA A 389 4.98 -3.57 1.91
CA ALA A 389 4.90 -2.75 0.70
C ALA A 389 6.28 -2.49 0.10
N LEU A 390 7.25 -2.06 0.91
CA LEU A 390 8.63 -1.85 0.48
C LEU A 390 9.27 -3.13 -0.08
N TRP A 391 9.02 -4.27 0.56
CA TRP A 391 9.47 -5.58 0.06
C TRP A 391 8.86 -5.89 -1.32
N ARG A 392 7.55 -5.70 -1.50
CA ARG A 392 6.86 -5.86 -2.80
C ARG A 392 7.49 -4.97 -3.87
N GLU A 393 7.66 -3.68 -3.59
CA GLU A 393 8.21 -2.71 -4.54
C GLU A 393 9.67 -3.02 -4.91
N SER A 394 10.47 -3.46 -3.94
CA SER A 394 11.85 -3.87 -4.19
C SER A 394 11.92 -5.04 -5.16
N TYR A 395 11.03 -6.01 -4.97
CA TYR A 395 10.95 -7.16 -5.85
C TYR A 395 10.49 -6.74 -7.27
N LEU A 396 9.44 -5.91 -7.38
CA LEU A 396 8.97 -5.36 -8.66
C LEU A 396 10.08 -4.67 -9.42
N HIS A 397 10.85 -3.83 -8.73
CA HIS A 397 11.96 -3.10 -9.31
C HIS A 397 13.06 -4.03 -9.87
N THR A 398 13.43 -5.08 -9.14
CA THR A 398 14.41 -6.08 -9.62
C THR A 398 13.92 -6.77 -10.89
N GLN A 399 12.65 -7.20 -10.94
CA GLN A 399 12.11 -7.87 -12.13
C GLN A 399 12.14 -7.00 -13.38
N ILE A 400 11.73 -5.74 -13.25
CA ILE A 400 11.71 -4.78 -14.36
C ILE A 400 13.15 -4.52 -14.84
N SER A 401 14.09 -4.37 -13.91
CA SER A 401 15.50 -4.14 -14.23
C SER A 401 16.14 -5.32 -14.95
N ASP A 402 15.83 -6.55 -14.52
CA ASP A 402 16.32 -7.77 -15.17
C ASP A 402 15.69 -8.01 -16.54
N ALA A 403 14.43 -7.60 -16.72
CA ALA A 403 13.75 -7.65 -18.03
C ALA A 403 14.38 -6.67 -19.02
N ALA A 404 14.66 -5.44 -18.58
CA ALA A 404 15.30 -4.41 -19.40
C ALA A 404 16.69 -4.84 -19.87
N LYS A 405 17.50 -5.44 -18.98
CA LYS A 405 18.84 -5.95 -19.33
C LYS A 405 18.83 -7.11 -20.34
N LYS A 406 17.72 -7.86 -20.43
CA LYS A 406 17.59 -8.98 -21.39
C LYS A 406 17.13 -8.51 -22.78
N SER A 407 16.61 -7.30 -22.89
CA SER A 407 16.17 -6.71 -24.17
C SER A 407 17.27 -5.91 -24.89
N GLU A 408 18.37 -5.61 -24.19
CA GLU A 408 19.62 -5.06 -24.74
C GLU A 408 20.49 -6.20 -25.30
#